data_AF-G7PIN7-F1
#
_entry.id   AF-G7PIN7-F1
#
_cell.length_a   1.000
_cell.length_b   1.000
_cell.length_c   1.000
_cell.angle_alpha   90.00
_cell.angle_beta   90.00
_cell.angle_gamma   90.00
#
_symmetry.space_group_name_H-M   'P 1'
#
loop_
_entity.id
_entity.type
_entity.pdbx_description
1 polymer ?
#
loop_
_entity_poly.entity_id
_entity_poly.type
_entity_poly.pdbx_seq_one_letter_code
_entity_poly.pdbx_strand_id
1 'polypeptide(L)'
;MTYFGHFGGADHACTLGELEACVAMLVEQLRTQGCGGRTLGTSGEEAELQQKVEENEHLRLELQMVETERVRLSLLEEKLVDVLQLLQRLRDLNISKRALGKILLSTLDAFKDPTHVGRPSPAAILDALHQALAACQLLRRQPSAPASAAAALANPLLVSC
;
A
#
# COMPACT_ATOMS: atom_id res chain seq x y z
N MET A 1 -99.34 15.17 45.02
CA MET A 1 -98.39 14.61 45.99
C MET A 1 -97.43 13.70 45.22
N THR A 2 -96.14 14.07 45.24
CA THR A 2 -94.91 13.24 45.13
C THR A 2 -94.90 12.08 44.12
N TYR A 3 -94.18 12.20 43.00
CA TYR A 3 -92.73 11.92 42.81
C TYR A 3 -92.31 10.50 43.19
N PHE A 4 -91.88 9.73 42.18
CA PHE A 4 -90.68 8.88 42.09
C PHE A 4 -90.78 8.19 40.71
N GLY A 5 -89.94 8.40 39.71
CA GLY A 5 -88.50 8.64 39.74
C GLY A 5 -87.84 7.47 39.02
N HIS A 6 -87.91 7.45 37.67
CA HIS A 6 -87.21 6.46 36.83
C HIS A 6 -85.87 7.06 36.40
N PHE A 7 -84.82 6.82 37.18
CA PHE A 7 -83.43 6.82 36.70
C PHE A 7 -83.19 5.41 36.15
N GLY A 8 -82.54 5.16 35.03
CA GLY A 8 -81.57 5.93 34.26
C GLY A 8 -80.69 4.85 33.62
N GLY A 9 -80.61 4.80 32.29
CA GLY A 9 -79.94 3.66 31.65
C GLY A 9 -79.84 3.71 30.13
N ALA A 10 -79.97 4.89 29.52
CA ALA A 10 -79.90 5.02 28.06
C ALA A 10 -78.69 5.85 27.57
N ASP A 11 -78.10 6.71 28.42
CA ASP A 11 -77.06 7.64 27.98
C ASP A 11 -75.66 7.02 27.85
N HIS A 12 -75.39 5.87 28.46
CA HIS A 12 -74.07 5.24 28.39
C HIS A 12 -73.80 4.51 27.06
N ALA A 13 -74.83 4.04 26.38
CA ALA A 13 -74.68 3.35 25.09
C ALA A 13 -74.38 4.35 23.95
N CYS A 14 -74.97 5.55 24.01
CA CYS A 14 -74.75 6.60 23.02
C CYS A 14 -73.31 7.15 23.13
N THR A 15 -72.81 7.36 24.36
CA THR A 15 -71.44 7.81 24.60
C THR A 15 -70.38 6.74 24.28
N LEU A 16 -70.72 5.45 24.41
CA LEU A 16 -69.80 4.35 24.09
C LEU A 16 -69.56 4.25 22.58
N GLY A 17 -70.63 4.34 21.77
CA GLY A 17 -70.52 4.29 20.31
C GLY A 17 -69.75 5.48 19.73
N GLU A 18 -69.90 6.67 20.32
CA GLU A 18 -69.11 7.86 19.95
C GLU A 18 -67.64 7.71 20.31
N LEU A 19 -67.35 7.11 21.47
CA LEU A 19 -65.98 6.81 21.90
C LEU A 19 -65.34 5.74 21.01
N GLU A 20 -66.06 4.68 20.66
CA GLU A 20 -65.60 3.65 19.72
C GLU A 20 -65.32 4.24 18.33
N ALA A 21 -66.16 5.17 17.85
CA ALA A 21 -65.92 5.89 16.61
C ALA A 21 -64.69 6.80 16.69
N CYS A 22 -64.48 7.50 17.81
CA CYS A 22 -63.28 8.31 18.04
C CYS A 22 -62.01 7.45 18.11
N VAL A 23 -62.08 6.29 18.78
CA VAL A 23 -60.96 5.34 18.85
C VAL A 23 -60.67 4.77 17.46
N ALA A 24 -61.69 4.41 16.68
CA ALA A 24 -61.52 3.96 15.30
C ALA A 24 -60.88 5.04 14.41
N MET A 25 -61.32 6.29 14.52
CA MET A 25 -60.72 7.41 13.81
C MET A 25 -59.26 7.67 14.23
N LEU A 26 -58.96 7.62 15.53
CA LEU A 26 -57.60 7.78 16.03
C LEU A 26 -56.68 6.63 15.60
N VAL A 27 -57.20 5.40 15.55
CA VAL A 27 -56.45 4.24 15.04
C VAL A 27 -56.15 4.40 13.54
N GLU A 28 -57.11 4.89 12.75
CA GLU A 28 -56.87 5.18 11.32
C GLU A 28 -55.95 6.39 11.10
N GLN A 29 -56.05 7.42 11.94
CA GLN A 29 -55.09 8.54 11.93
C GLN A 29 -53.68 8.08 12.31
N LEU A 30 -53.53 7.20 13.30
CA LEU A 30 -52.23 6.65 13.69
C LEU A 30 -51.67 5.69 12.64
N ARG A 31 -52.52 4.95 11.92
CA ARG A 31 -52.11 4.11 10.78
C ARG A 31 -51.63 4.96 9.61
N THR A 32 -52.32 6.05 9.28
CA THR A 32 -51.95 6.95 8.20
C THR A 32 -50.74 7.82 8.56
N GLN A 33 -50.63 8.26 9.82
CA GLN A 33 -49.49 9.02 10.35
C GLN A 33 -48.25 8.13 10.58
N GLY A 34 -48.44 6.85 10.91
CA GLY A 34 -47.37 5.86 11.09
C GLY A 34 -46.62 5.48 9.81
N CYS A 35 -47.14 5.86 8.63
CA CYS A 35 -46.53 5.59 7.33
C CYS A 35 -45.70 6.77 6.78
N GLY A 36 -45.78 7.96 7.37
CA GLY A 36 -45.11 9.17 6.85
C GLY A 36 -43.67 9.39 7.33
N GLY A 37 -43.21 8.69 8.36
CA GLY A 37 -42.01 9.08 9.10
C GLY A 37 -40.69 8.39 8.74
N ARG A 38 -40.68 7.35 7.89
CA ARG A 38 -39.47 6.50 7.72
C ARG A 38 -39.02 6.22 6.30
N THR A 39 -39.78 6.58 5.27
CA THR A 39 -39.48 6.20 3.89
C THR A 39 -38.85 7.33 3.05
N LEU A 40 -38.92 8.59 3.51
CA LEU A 40 -38.43 9.74 2.73
C LEU A 40 -36.95 10.09 2.99
N GLY A 41 -36.40 9.75 4.16
CA GLY A 41 -34.99 9.99 4.50
C GLY A 41 -34.07 8.85 4.05
N THR A 42 -34.56 7.61 4.14
CA THR A 42 -33.78 6.40 3.84
C THR A 42 -33.37 6.31 2.37
N SER A 43 -34.24 6.69 1.42
CA SER A 43 -33.91 6.59 -0.01
C SER A 43 -32.81 7.55 -0.46
N GLY A 44 -32.71 8.75 0.14
CA GLY A 44 -31.65 9.71 -0.16
C GLY A 44 -30.33 9.33 0.50
N GLU A 45 -30.39 8.89 1.76
CA GLU A 45 -29.24 8.35 2.49
C GLU A 45 -28.69 7.09 1.83
N GLU A 46 -29.54 6.18 1.35
CA GLU A 46 -29.15 4.98 0.61
C GLU A 46 -28.45 5.33 -0.72
N ALA A 47 -28.90 6.35 -1.44
CA ALA A 47 -28.26 6.81 -2.67
C ALA A 47 -26.89 7.46 -2.41
N GLU A 48 -26.77 8.27 -1.35
CA GLU A 48 -25.49 8.85 -0.95
C GLU A 48 -24.51 7.78 -0.45
N LEU A 49 -25.00 6.77 0.30
CA LEU A 49 -24.21 5.61 0.71
C LEU A 49 -23.74 4.81 -0.51
N GLN A 50 -24.60 4.60 -1.49
CA GLN A 50 -24.26 3.89 -2.73
C GLN A 50 -23.17 4.65 -3.52
N GLN A 51 -23.32 5.98 -3.65
CA GLN A 51 -22.29 6.82 -4.27
C GLN A 51 -20.95 6.73 -3.51
N LYS A 52 -20.96 6.80 -2.18
CA LYS A 52 -19.75 6.66 -1.37
C LYS A 52 -19.10 5.28 -1.52
N VAL A 53 -19.87 4.21 -1.71
CA VAL A 53 -19.34 2.88 -1.98
C VAL A 53 -18.61 2.87 -3.32
N GLU A 54 -19.22 3.41 -4.37
CA GLU A 54 -18.62 3.49 -5.71
C GLU A 54 -17.34 4.34 -5.71
N GLU A 55 -17.36 5.49 -5.05
CA GLU A 55 -16.17 6.33 -4.84
C GLU A 55 -15.10 5.58 -4.04
N ASN A 56 -15.46 4.81 -3.01
CA ASN A 56 -14.50 4.02 -2.23
C ASN A 56 -13.85 2.92 -3.06
N GLU A 57 -14.61 2.23 -3.91
CA GLU A 57 -14.07 1.21 -4.82
C GLU A 57 -13.13 1.84 -5.85
N HIS A 58 -13.47 3.02 -6.40
CA HIS A 58 -12.57 3.77 -7.27
C HIS A 58 -11.24 4.14 -6.56
N LEU A 59 -11.34 4.71 -5.36
CA LEU A 59 -10.18 5.08 -4.56
C LEU A 59 -9.31 3.87 -4.17
N ARG A 60 -9.91 2.70 -3.94
CA ARG A 60 -9.17 1.45 -3.69
C ARG A 60 -8.32 1.04 -4.90
N LEU A 61 -8.87 1.17 -6.11
CA LEU A 61 -8.14 0.88 -7.34
C LEU A 61 -6.97 1.86 -7.53
N GLU A 62 -7.20 3.16 -7.32
CA GLU A 62 -6.14 4.17 -7.38
C GLU A 62 -5.03 3.90 -6.35
N LEU A 63 -5.41 3.58 -5.11
CA LEU A 63 -4.46 3.24 -4.05
C LEU A 63 -3.62 2.02 -4.43
N GLN A 64 -4.24 0.96 -4.95
CA GLN A 64 -3.52 -0.23 -5.42
C GLN A 64 -2.50 0.10 -6.51
N MET A 65 -2.84 0.99 -7.45
CA MET A 65 -1.92 1.43 -8.49
C MET A 65 -0.73 2.21 -7.90
N VAL A 66 -0.99 3.15 -6.99
CA VAL A 66 0.05 3.92 -6.32
C VAL A 66 0.96 3.03 -5.48
N GLU A 67 0.42 2.05 -4.76
CA GLU A 67 1.19 1.09 -3.99
C GLU A 67 2.08 0.22 -4.87
N THR A 68 1.54 -0.23 -6.02
CA THR A 68 2.30 -0.99 -7.02
C THR A 68 3.48 -0.17 -7.55
N GLU A 69 3.22 1.09 -7.90
CA GLU A 69 4.25 1.99 -8.40
C GLU A 69 5.29 2.32 -7.33
N ARG A 70 4.88 2.50 -6.08
CA ARG A 70 5.77 2.68 -4.92
C ARG A 70 6.74 1.52 -4.77
N VAL A 71 6.26 0.27 -4.88
CA VAL A 71 7.11 -0.93 -4.82
C VAL A 71 8.10 -0.97 -6.00
N ARG A 72 7.62 -0.68 -7.21
CA ARG A 72 8.45 -0.63 -8.41
C ARG A 72 9.57 0.40 -8.29
N LEU A 73 9.25 1.61 -7.83
CA LEU A 73 10.22 2.68 -7.61
C LEU A 73 11.21 2.34 -6.50
N SER A 74 10.76 1.73 -5.40
CA SER A 74 11.65 1.27 -4.32
C SER A 74 12.67 0.24 -4.81
N LEU A 75 12.24 -0.69 -5.66
CA LEU A 75 13.15 -1.67 -6.27
C LEU A 75 14.15 -0.99 -7.22
N LEU A 76 13.69 -0.04 -8.02
CA LEU A 76 14.56 0.71 -8.92
C LEU A 76 15.62 1.51 -8.14
N GLU A 77 15.22 2.15 -7.06
CA GLU A 77 16.12 2.88 -6.15
C GLU A 77 17.20 1.93 -5.59
N GLU A 78 16.81 0.76 -5.09
CA GLU A 78 17.77 -0.25 -4.61
C GLU A 78 18.79 -0.64 -5.68
N LYS A 79 18.34 -0.87 -6.93
CA LYS A 79 19.25 -1.23 -8.03
C LYS A 79 20.15 -0.08 -8.45
N LEU A 80 19.65 1.16 -8.43
CA LEU A 80 20.48 2.33 -8.71
C LEU A 80 21.55 2.51 -7.63
N VAL A 81 21.22 2.28 -6.36
CA VAL A 81 22.21 2.27 -5.26
C VAL A 81 23.29 1.22 -5.50
N ASP A 82 22.91 -0.02 -5.86
CA ASP A 82 23.86 -1.10 -6.20
C ASP A 82 24.81 -0.67 -7.35
N VAL A 83 24.27 -0.05 -8.41
CA VAL A 83 25.06 0.42 -9.55
C VAL A 83 26.01 1.56 -9.15
N LEU A 84 25.54 2.54 -8.39
CA LEU A 84 26.37 3.65 -7.93
C LEU A 84 27.51 3.18 -7.03
N GLN A 85 27.24 2.23 -6.12
CA GLN A 85 28.26 1.61 -5.28
C GLN A 85 29.32 0.87 -6.11
N LEU A 86 28.90 0.16 -7.17
CA LEU A 86 29.81 -0.50 -8.08
C LEU A 86 30.70 0.51 -8.84
N LEU A 87 30.10 1.58 -9.37
CA LEU A 87 30.85 2.63 -10.07
C LEU A 87 31.84 3.34 -9.16
N GLN A 88 31.42 3.68 -7.94
CA GLN A 88 32.30 4.28 -6.94
C GLN A 88 33.47 3.36 -6.61
N ARG A 89 33.20 2.07 -6.41
CA ARG A 89 34.25 1.08 -6.15
C ARG A 89 35.23 0.94 -7.32
N LEU A 90 34.74 0.92 -8.57
CA LEU A 90 35.61 0.87 -9.75
C LEU A 90 36.51 2.11 -9.83
N ARG A 91 35.97 3.27 -9.47
CA ARG A 91 36.74 4.51 -9.36
C ARG A 91 37.77 4.45 -8.24
N ASP A 92 37.38 4.01 -7.05
CA ASP A 92 38.23 3.96 -5.85
C ASP A 92 39.39 2.98 -6.00
N LEU A 93 39.15 1.87 -6.70
CA LEU A 93 40.20 0.89 -6.98
C LEU A 93 41.27 1.44 -7.92
N ASN A 94 40.92 2.46 -8.73
CA ASN A 94 41.81 3.18 -9.67
C ASN A 94 42.88 2.27 -10.31
N ILE A 95 42.49 1.04 -10.68
CA ILE A 95 43.42 0.01 -11.13
C ILE A 95 43.89 0.45 -12.51
N SER A 96 45.12 0.94 -12.56
CA SER A 96 45.75 1.30 -13.82
C SER A 96 45.70 0.11 -14.79
N LYS A 97 45.61 0.40 -16.10
CA LYS A 97 45.73 -0.64 -17.15
C LYS A 97 46.97 -1.53 -16.95
N ARG A 98 48.05 -0.95 -16.40
CA ARG A 98 49.28 -1.67 -16.03
C ARG A 98 49.05 -2.67 -14.89
N ALA A 99 48.35 -2.30 -13.83
CA ALA A 99 48.06 -3.19 -12.70
C ALA A 99 47.15 -4.34 -13.13
N LEU A 100 46.12 -4.08 -13.93
CA LEU A 100 45.25 -5.12 -14.50
C LEU A 100 46.04 -6.06 -15.42
N GLY A 101 46.90 -5.49 -16.29
CA GLY A 101 47.78 -6.27 -17.14
C GLY A 101 48.75 -7.16 -16.34
N LYS A 102 49.28 -6.65 -15.22
CA LYS A 102 50.15 -7.44 -14.33
C LYS A 102 49.40 -8.59 -13.68
N ILE A 103 48.17 -8.37 -13.20
CA ILE A 103 47.33 -9.45 -12.63
C ILE A 103 47.11 -10.54 -13.68
N LEU A 104 46.70 -10.16 -14.90
CA LEU A 104 46.47 -11.11 -15.99
C LEU A 104 47.73 -11.92 -16.33
N LEU A 105 48.87 -11.24 -16.51
CA LEU A 105 50.13 -11.89 -16.86
C LEU A 105 50.62 -12.80 -15.73
N SER A 106 50.56 -12.35 -14.47
CA SER A 106 50.95 -13.17 -13.31
C SER A 106 50.05 -14.39 -13.14
N THR A 107 48.74 -14.28 -13.40
CA THR A 107 47.85 -15.45 -13.41
C THR A 107 48.27 -16.42 -14.51
N LEU A 108 48.48 -15.95 -15.74
CA LEU A 108 48.90 -16.82 -16.84
C LEU A 108 50.27 -17.46 -16.60
N ASP A 109 51.23 -16.73 -16.02
CA ASP A 109 52.57 -17.23 -15.70
C ASP A 109 52.53 -18.32 -14.63
N ALA A 110 51.62 -18.25 -13.64
CA ALA A 110 51.42 -19.30 -12.65
C ALA A 110 50.97 -20.65 -13.27
N PHE A 111 50.38 -20.60 -14.46
CA PHE A 111 49.92 -21.76 -15.21
C PHE A 111 50.89 -22.17 -16.36
N LYS A 112 52.02 -21.49 -16.51
CA LYS A 112 53.06 -21.82 -17.50
C LYS A 112 54.07 -22.85 -17.01
N ASP A 113 53.96 -23.31 -15.76
CA ASP A 113 54.98 -24.18 -15.16
C ASP A 113 55.17 -25.48 -15.96
N PRO A 114 56.34 -25.70 -16.59
CA PRO A 114 56.57 -26.84 -17.49
C PRO A 114 56.63 -28.19 -16.76
N THR A 115 56.68 -28.17 -15.42
CA THR A 115 56.70 -29.34 -14.55
C THR A 115 55.32 -29.98 -14.34
N HIS A 116 54.23 -29.28 -14.68
CA HIS A 116 52.88 -29.80 -14.50
C HIS A 116 52.48 -30.66 -15.71
N VAL A 117 52.31 -31.97 -15.48
CA VAL A 117 51.87 -32.95 -16.48
C VAL A 117 50.39 -32.71 -16.80
N GLY A 118 50.10 -31.73 -17.66
CA GLY A 118 48.75 -31.45 -18.14
C GLY A 118 48.51 -29.96 -18.38
N ARG A 119 47.91 -29.64 -19.53
CA ARG A 119 47.48 -28.26 -19.83
C ARG A 119 46.43 -27.84 -18.80
N PRO A 120 46.60 -26.71 -18.11
CA PRO A 120 45.60 -26.23 -17.17
C PRO A 120 44.28 -26.00 -17.90
N SER A 121 43.18 -26.44 -17.27
CA SER A 121 41.85 -26.24 -17.84
C SER A 121 41.55 -24.75 -17.93
N PRO A 122 40.87 -24.28 -19.00
CA PRO A 122 40.46 -22.88 -19.09
C PRO A 122 39.64 -22.42 -17.88
N ALA A 123 38.86 -23.32 -17.28
CA ALA A 123 38.11 -23.05 -16.05
C ALA A 123 39.02 -22.71 -14.86
N ALA A 124 40.09 -23.50 -14.62
CA ALA A 124 41.01 -23.24 -13.52
C ALA A 124 41.74 -21.88 -13.65
N ILE A 125 42.08 -21.48 -14.89
CA ILE A 125 42.69 -20.17 -15.16
C ILE A 125 41.68 -19.05 -14.86
N LEU A 126 40.42 -19.22 -15.27
CA LEU A 126 39.35 -18.25 -14.99
C LEU A 126 39.05 -18.13 -13.49
N ASP A 127 39.04 -19.24 -12.75
CA ASP A 127 38.82 -19.25 -11.31
C ASP A 127 39.95 -18.53 -10.56
N ALA A 128 41.20 -18.78 -10.95
CA ALA A 128 42.36 -18.09 -10.38
C ALA A 128 42.35 -16.59 -10.69
N LEU A 129 41.96 -16.20 -11.92
CA LEU A 129 41.81 -14.81 -12.29
C LEU A 129 40.70 -14.14 -11.47
N HIS A 130 39.56 -14.82 -11.32
CA HIS A 130 38.45 -14.34 -10.49
C HIS A 130 38.89 -14.11 -9.04
N GLN A 131 39.61 -15.06 -8.44
CA GLN A 131 40.14 -14.94 -7.09
C GLN A 131 41.13 -13.78 -6.95
N ALA A 132 42.04 -13.59 -7.92
CA ALA A 132 42.99 -12.48 -7.91
C ALA A 132 42.28 -11.12 -7.99
N LEU A 133 41.26 -11.00 -8.83
CA LEU A 133 40.45 -9.78 -8.92
C LEU A 133 39.59 -9.57 -7.66
N ALA A 134 39.05 -10.64 -7.08
CA ALA A 134 38.31 -10.58 -5.82
C ALA A 134 39.20 -10.15 -4.64
N ALA A 135 40.48 -10.56 -4.62
CA ALA A 135 41.48 -10.14 -3.63
C ALA A 135 41.82 -8.65 -3.73
N CYS A 136 41.79 -8.09 -4.94
CA CYS A 136 41.80 -6.64 -5.15
C CYS A 136 40.52 -5.95 -4.68
N GLN A 137 39.59 -6.68 -4.03
CA GLN A 137 38.28 -6.19 -3.71
C GLN A 137 37.64 -5.54 -4.94
N LEU A 138 37.68 -6.17 -6.11
CA LEU A 138 36.86 -5.75 -7.27
C LEU A 138 35.45 -6.36 -7.22
N LEU A 139 35.34 -7.55 -6.62
CA LEU A 139 34.14 -8.40 -6.70
C LEU A 139 33.43 -8.62 -5.35
N ARG A 140 34.08 -8.31 -4.20
CA ARG A 140 33.44 -8.43 -2.86
C ARG A 140 32.36 -7.38 -2.63
N ARG A 141 31.09 -7.76 -2.53
CA ARG A 141 30.04 -6.85 -2.06
C ARG A 141 30.35 -6.44 -0.61
N GLN A 142 30.49 -5.15 -0.31
CA GLN A 142 30.53 -4.70 1.10
C GLN A 142 29.11 -4.79 1.68
N PRO A 143 28.96 -5.15 2.96
CA PRO A 143 27.67 -5.02 3.64
C PRO A 143 27.33 -3.52 3.68
N SER A 144 26.21 -3.14 3.07
CA SER A 144 25.70 -1.78 3.12
C SER A 144 25.54 -1.37 4.58
N ALA A 145 26.28 -0.33 5.00
CA ALA A 145 25.98 0.32 6.28
C ALA A 145 24.54 0.86 6.21
N PRO A 146 23.75 0.77 7.29
CA PRO A 146 22.41 1.34 7.31
C PRO A 146 22.53 2.83 6.96
N ALA A 147 21.82 3.24 5.91
CA ALA A 147 21.77 4.62 5.46
C ALA A 147 21.43 5.51 6.66
N SER A 148 22.39 6.34 7.07
CA SER A 148 22.14 7.39 8.05
C SER A 148 21.15 8.36 7.40
N ALA A 149 19.89 8.29 7.83
CA ALA A 149 18.80 9.16 7.37
C ALA A 149 19.02 10.66 7.65
N ALA A 150 20.17 11.05 8.21
CA ALA A 150 20.47 12.42 8.60
C ALA A 150 21.16 13.26 7.50
N ALA A 151 21.69 12.67 6.42
CA ALA A 151 22.50 13.41 5.45
C ALA A 151 21.76 13.88 4.18
N ALA A 152 20.48 13.52 3.99
CA ALA A 152 19.79 13.68 2.71
C ALA A 152 19.10 15.05 2.47
N LEU A 153 19.16 16.01 3.39
CA LEU A 153 18.48 17.32 3.23
C LEU A 153 19.42 18.52 3.01
N ALA A 154 20.59 18.31 2.42
CA ALA A 154 21.46 19.40 1.95
C ALA A 154 21.45 19.49 0.42
N ASN A 155 20.29 19.78 -0.18
CA ASN A 155 20.22 20.23 -1.58
C ASN A 155 19.34 21.48 -1.67
N PRO A 156 19.92 22.68 -1.84
CA PRO A 156 19.17 23.92 -1.97
C PRO A 156 18.84 24.12 -3.45
N LEU A 157 17.86 23.39 -3.97
CA LEU A 157 17.22 23.75 -5.24
C LEU A 157 15.89 24.43 -4.93
N LEU A 158 16.00 25.71 -4.58
CA LEU A 158 14.89 26.65 -4.59
C LEU A 158 14.40 26.80 -6.02
N VAL A 159 13.29 26.13 -6.35
CA VAL A 159 12.46 26.52 -7.48
C VAL A 159 11.41 27.47 -6.91
N SER A 160 11.57 28.76 -7.21
CA SER A 160 10.58 29.81 -6.89
C SER A 160 9.33 29.62 -7.75
N CYS A 161 8.19 30.00 -7.16
CA CYS A 161 6.81 29.82 -7.63
C CYS A 161 6.52 30.20 -9.09
#